data_AF-A0A935CEX6-F1
#
_entry.id   AF-A0A935CEX6-F1
#
_cell.length_a   1.000
_cell.length_b   1.000
_cell.length_c   1.000
_cell.angle_alpha   90.00
_cell.angle_beta   90.00
_cell.angle_gamma   90.00
#
_symmetry.space_group_name_H-M   'P 1'
#
loop_
_entity.id
_entity.type
_entity.pdbx_description
1 polymer ?
#
loop_
_entity_poly.entity_id
_entity_poly.type
_entity_poly.pdbx_seq_one_letter_code
_entity_poly.pdbx_strand_id
1 'polypeptide(L)'
;MAGVGDLLGSLPSVLPAGMPDLLSARVAESTWEPRPQWGRTNRSAIAIVDTVVERMDMRVLMSLMRRHAAWAMVGYHAMALHALGQERRARDLLTLSPQERYLNFLIQAPELIGLLPQKDIAAYIGVTPVGLSRIAARSRR
;
A
#
# COMPACT_ATOMS: atom_id res chain seq x y z
N MET A 1 7.05 3.21 -16.08
CA MET A 1 8.36 2.58 -15.87
C MET A 1 8.91 3.18 -14.60
N ALA A 2 9.16 2.38 -13.57
CA ALA A 2 9.66 2.85 -12.28
C ALA A 2 11.16 3.20 -12.39
N GLY A 3 11.57 4.32 -11.78
CA GLY A 3 12.93 4.83 -11.80
C GLY A 3 13.75 4.39 -10.59
N VAL A 4 15.04 4.73 -10.59
CA VAL A 4 15.92 4.56 -9.42
C VAL A 4 15.39 5.45 -8.29
N GLY A 5 15.02 4.86 -7.15
CA GLY A 5 14.41 5.55 -6.01
C GLY A 5 12.95 5.16 -5.73
N ASP A 6 12.33 4.34 -6.58
CA ASP A 6 10.95 3.90 -6.35
C ASP A 6 10.89 2.77 -5.31
N LEU A 7 10.18 3.02 -4.21
CA LEU A 7 9.88 2.03 -3.18
C LEU A 7 8.75 1.10 -3.61
N LEU A 8 8.91 -0.19 -3.35
CA LEU A 8 7.99 -1.23 -3.79
C LEU A 8 7.27 -1.80 -2.56
N GLY A 9 5.97 -1.54 -2.46
CA GLY A 9 5.11 -2.08 -1.40
C GLY A 9 3.72 -2.39 -1.92
N SER A 10 3.51 -3.62 -2.38
CA SER A 10 2.16 -4.13 -2.69
C SER A 10 2.12 -5.64 -2.44
N LEU A 11 1.02 -6.20 -1.93
CA LEU A 11 0.84 -7.66 -1.95
C LEU A 11 1.13 -8.25 -3.35
N PRO A 12 0.68 -7.64 -4.48
CA PRO A 12 1.09 -8.06 -5.82
C PRO A 12 2.60 -8.08 -6.09
N SER A 13 3.40 -7.26 -5.40
CA SER A 13 4.87 -7.25 -5.50
C SER A 13 5.54 -8.44 -4.81
N VAL A 14 4.83 -9.03 -3.84
CA VAL A 14 5.21 -10.25 -3.11
C VAL A 14 4.56 -11.49 -3.73
N LEU A 15 3.44 -11.32 -4.44
CA LEU A 15 2.71 -12.41 -5.08
C LEU A 15 3.42 -12.86 -6.37
N PRO A 16 3.58 -14.17 -6.61
CA PRO A 16 4.06 -14.68 -7.90
C PRO A 16 3.21 -14.20 -9.07
N ALA A 17 3.79 -14.27 -10.27
CA ALA A 17 3.00 -14.31 -11.49
C ALA A 17 2.01 -15.50 -11.40
N GLY A 18 0.70 -15.23 -11.44
CA GLY A 18 -0.34 -16.26 -11.30
C GLY A 18 -1.29 -16.05 -10.12
N MET A 19 -2.01 -14.92 -10.12
CA MET A 19 -3.04 -14.60 -9.12
C MET A 19 -4.24 -15.58 -9.02
N PRO A 20 -4.57 -16.44 -10.01
CA PRO A 20 -5.66 -17.41 -9.86
C PRO A 20 -5.42 -18.47 -8.77
N ASP A 21 -4.17 -18.88 -8.53
CA ASP A 21 -3.88 -20.03 -7.65
C ASP A 21 -4.03 -19.71 -6.16
N LEU A 22 -3.83 -18.45 -5.78
CA LEU A 22 -3.86 -18.00 -4.38
C LEU A 22 -5.26 -17.75 -3.81
N LEU A 23 -6.26 -17.62 -4.69
CA LEU A 23 -7.68 -17.52 -4.30
C LEU A 23 -8.37 -18.88 -4.35
N SER A 24 -7.68 -19.92 -4.83
CA SER A 24 -8.13 -21.30 -4.67
C SER A 24 -7.83 -21.79 -3.24
N ALA A 25 -8.56 -22.79 -2.75
CA ALA A 25 -8.39 -23.39 -1.42
C ALA A 25 -6.98 -23.99 -1.13
N ARG A 26 -6.01 -23.80 -2.04
CA ARG A 26 -4.67 -24.39 -2.06
C ARG A 26 -3.56 -23.43 -1.63
N VAL A 27 -3.86 -22.32 -0.94
CA VAL A 27 -2.79 -21.47 -0.34
C VAL A 27 -1.87 -22.30 0.56
N ALA A 28 -2.43 -23.26 1.29
CA ALA A 28 -1.67 -24.22 2.10
C ALA A 28 -0.79 -25.18 1.28
N GLU A 29 -1.09 -25.37 -0.02
CA GLU A 29 -0.35 -26.23 -0.94
C GLU A 29 0.53 -25.43 -1.91
N SER A 30 0.66 -24.11 -1.71
CA SER A 30 1.49 -23.27 -2.56
C SER A 30 2.95 -23.70 -2.47
N THR A 31 3.55 -24.04 -3.62
CA THR A 31 4.98 -24.33 -3.77
C THR A 31 5.80 -23.08 -4.09
N TRP A 32 5.20 -21.89 -3.92
CA TRP A 32 5.87 -20.65 -4.25
C TRP A 32 7.07 -20.41 -3.34
N GLU A 33 8.22 -20.14 -3.95
CA GLU A 33 9.44 -19.76 -3.25
C GLU A 33 10.01 -18.44 -3.79
N PRO A 34 10.65 -17.65 -2.93
CA PRO A 34 11.24 -16.37 -3.30
C PRO A 34 12.48 -16.62 -4.17
N ARG A 35 12.47 -16.06 -5.37
CA ARG A 35 13.59 -16.16 -6.32
C ARG A 35 14.60 -15.02 -6.10
N PRO A 36 15.89 -15.21 -6.42
CA PRO A 36 16.91 -14.17 -6.34
C PRO A 36 16.79 -13.16 -7.50
N GLN A 37 15.62 -12.56 -7.65
CA GLN A 37 15.30 -11.59 -8.68
C GLN A 37 14.40 -10.51 -8.11
N TRP A 38 14.35 -9.37 -8.80
CA TRP A 38 13.42 -8.31 -8.43
C TRP A 38 11.97 -8.77 -8.64
N GLY A 39 11.13 -8.54 -7.63
CA GLY A 39 9.68 -8.67 -7.76
C GLY A 39 9.13 -7.66 -8.77
N ARG A 40 7.97 -7.97 -9.36
CA ARG A 40 7.27 -7.06 -10.28
C ARG A 40 6.01 -6.54 -9.60
N THR A 41 5.76 -5.24 -9.71
CA THR A 41 4.55 -4.61 -9.19
C THR A 41 4.06 -3.54 -10.15
N ASN A 42 2.75 -3.33 -10.16
CA ASN A 42 2.12 -2.24 -10.89
C ASN A 42 1.98 -0.96 -10.03
N ARG A 43 2.56 -0.96 -8.83
CA ARG A 43 2.60 0.19 -7.92
C ARG A 43 4.02 0.71 -7.80
N SER A 44 4.17 2.02 -7.77
CA SER A 44 5.39 2.73 -7.38
C SER A 44 5.14 3.53 -6.09
N ALA A 45 6.20 3.84 -5.37
CA ALA A 45 6.18 4.82 -4.30
C ALA A 45 7.38 5.75 -4.46
N ILE A 46 7.17 7.04 -4.18
CA ILE A 46 8.16 8.10 -4.36
C ILE A 46 8.36 8.74 -2.99
N ALA A 47 9.62 9.03 -2.64
CA ALA A 47 9.92 9.79 -1.44
C ALA A 47 9.48 11.26 -1.62
N ILE A 48 8.64 11.75 -0.73
CA ILE A 48 8.15 13.15 -0.74
C ILE A 48 9.11 14.07 0.03
N VAL A 49 9.85 13.49 0.97
CA VAL A 49 10.87 14.14 1.80
C VAL A 49 12.11 13.25 1.84
N ASP A 50 13.23 13.79 2.33
CA ASP A 50 14.44 13.00 2.55
C ASP A 50 14.13 11.78 3.42
N THR A 51 14.29 10.60 2.83
CA THR A 51 13.83 9.33 3.41
C THR A 51 14.91 8.28 3.26
N VAL A 52 15.16 7.54 4.34
CA VAL A 52 15.98 6.32 4.33
C VAL A 52 15.05 5.13 4.45
N VAL A 53 15.36 4.07 3.69
CA VAL A 53 14.52 2.89 3.65
C VAL A 53 15.37 1.65 3.76
N GLU A 54 14.92 0.74 4.62
CA GLU A 54 15.49 -0.59 4.76
C GLU A 54 14.85 -1.55 3.78
N ARG A 55 15.70 -2.29 3.06
CA ARG A 55 15.27 -3.35 2.15
C ARG A 55 15.60 -4.70 2.75
N MET A 56 14.58 -5.54 2.91
CA MET A 56 14.76 -6.93 3.34
C MET A 56 14.55 -7.90 2.18
N ASP A 57 15.50 -8.82 1.98
CA ASP A 57 15.37 -9.88 0.99
C ASP A 57 14.29 -10.88 1.44
N MET A 58 13.31 -11.14 0.58
CA MET A 58 12.21 -12.06 0.88
C MET A 58 12.69 -13.48 1.21
N ARG A 59 13.81 -13.93 0.63
CA ARG A 59 14.42 -15.23 0.95
C ARG A 59 14.88 -15.29 2.39
N VAL A 60 15.48 -14.20 2.87
CA VAL A 60 15.92 -14.08 4.27
C VAL A 60 14.70 -14.04 5.18
N LEU A 61 13.69 -13.22 4.85
CA LEU A 61 12.45 -13.14 5.64
C LEU A 61 11.77 -14.52 5.74
N MET A 62 11.57 -15.23 4.62
CA MET A 62 10.94 -16.55 4.64
C MET A 62 11.78 -17.60 5.36
N SER A 63 13.11 -17.52 5.30
CA SER A 63 13.99 -18.38 6.09
C SER A 63 13.85 -18.11 7.59
N LEU A 64 13.74 -16.85 8.00
CA LEU A 64 13.51 -16.47 9.39
C LEU A 64 12.14 -16.93 9.87
N MET A 65 11.09 -16.71 9.08
CA MET A 65 9.73 -17.17 9.38
C MET A 65 9.64 -18.69 9.55
N ARG A 66 10.35 -19.47 8.71
CA ARG A 66 10.38 -20.94 8.83
C ARG A 66 11.12 -21.44 10.07
N ARG A 67 12.15 -20.71 10.52
CA ARG A 67 13.02 -21.14 11.63
C ARG A 67 12.57 -20.62 12.99
N HIS A 68 11.79 -19.53 13.02
CA HIS A 68 11.45 -18.83 14.26
C HIS A 68 9.98 -18.42 14.27
N ALA A 69 9.21 -18.93 15.23
CA ALA A 69 7.78 -18.63 15.38
C ALA A 69 7.51 -17.12 15.53
N ALA A 70 8.38 -16.39 16.23
CA ALA A 70 8.27 -14.93 16.35
C ALA A 70 8.28 -14.24 14.97
N TRP A 71 9.16 -14.67 14.06
CA TRP A 71 9.21 -14.12 12.71
C TRP A 71 7.99 -14.51 11.87
N ALA A 72 7.46 -15.73 12.04
CA ALA A 72 6.20 -16.12 11.41
C ALA A 72 5.04 -15.21 11.86
N MET A 73 4.95 -14.90 13.16
CA MET A 73 3.95 -13.98 13.69
C MET A 73 4.13 -12.56 13.15
N VAL A 74 5.36 -12.05 13.06
CA VAL A 74 5.64 -10.74 12.45
C VAL A 74 5.17 -10.71 10.99
N GLY A 75 5.48 -11.74 10.21
CA GLY A 75 5.03 -11.86 8.82
C GLY A 75 3.50 -11.86 8.69
N TYR A 76 2.81 -12.63 9.53
CA TYR A 76 1.35 -12.65 9.58
C TYR A 76 0.75 -11.27 9.88
N HIS A 77 1.23 -10.59 10.94
CA HIS A 77 0.72 -9.27 11.31
C HIS A 77 0.99 -8.23 10.22
N ALA A 78 2.17 -8.25 9.60
CA ALA A 78 2.50 -7.34 8.51
C ALA A 78 1.56 -7.52 7.30
N MET A 79 1.29 -8.77 6.92
CA MET A 79 0.35 -9.10 5.84
C MET A 79 -1.10 -8.70 6.20
N ALA A 80 -1.55 -8.99 7.42
CA ALA A 80 -2.88 -8.65 7.89
C ALA A 80 -3.12 -7.13 7.93
N LEU A 81 -2.17 -6.37 8.49
CA LEU A 81 -2.24 -4.90 8.51
C LEU A 81 -2.30 -4.32 7.10
N HIS A 82 -1.49 -4.84 6.18
CA HIS A 82 -1.54 -4.41 4.78
C HIS A 82 -2.90 -4.73 4.13
N ALA A 83 -3.42 -5.95 4.30
CA ALA A 83 -4.70 -6.37 3.73
C ALA A 83 -5.87 -5.54 4.27
N LEU A 84 -5.91 -5.32 5.59
CA LEU A 84 -6.93 -4.48 6.24
C LEU A 84 -6.86 -3.02 5.77
N GLY A 85 -5.65 -2.46 5.61
CA GLY A 85 -5.48 -1.13 5.06
C GLY A 85 -6.01 -1.00 3.62
N GLN A 86 -5.78 -2.03 2.80
CA GLN A 86 -6.30 -2.10 1.43
C GLN A 86 -7.83 -2.23 1.38
N GLU A 87 -8.41 -3.08 2.23
CA GLU A 87 -9.86 -3.26 2.35
C GLU A 87 -10.54 -1.98 2.83
N ARG A 88 -10.04 -1.37 3.91
CA ARG A 88 -10.52 -0.07 4.39
C ARG A 88 -10.53 0.99 3.30
N ARG A 89 -9.44 1.09 2.52
CA ARG A 89 -9.34 2.06 1.43
C ARG A 89 -10.36 1.79 0.32
N ALA A 90 -10.54 0.52 -0.05
CA ALA A 90 -11.53 0.13 -1.07
C ALA A 90 -12.96 0.43 -0.58
N ARG A 91 -13.28 0.08 0.65
CA ARG A 91 -14.55 0.39 1.30
C ARG A 91 -14.81 1.89 1.30
N ASP A 92 -13.87 2.69 1.80
CA ASP A 92 -14.02 4.14 1.90
C ASP A 92 -14.26 4.78 0.51
N LEU A 93 -13.60 4.29 -0.55
CA LEU A 93 -13.85 4.75 -1.92
C LEU A 93 -15.26 4.42 -2.43
N LEU A 94 -15.83 3.29 -2.00
CA LEU A 94 -17.16 2.82 -2.42
C LEU A 94 -18.30 3.40 -1.59
N THR A 95 -18.07 3.63 -0.29
CA THR A 95 -19.15 3.95 0.66
C THR A 95 -19.19 5.41 1.07
N LEU A 96 -18.08 6.15 0.98
CA LEU A 96 -18.02 7.54 1.39
C LEU A 96 -18.08 8.48 0.19
N SER A 97 -18.69 9.64 0.37
CA SER A 97 -18.63 10.73 -0.59
C SER A 97 -17.20 11.30 -0.68
N PRO A 98 -16.85 11.96 -1.81
CA PRO A 98 -15.56 12.63 -1.93
C PRO A 98 -15.26 13.66 -0.83
N GLN A 99 -16.28 14.32 -0.30
CA GLN A 99 -16.12 15.29 0.78
C GLN A 99 -15.80 14.61 2.11
N GLU A 100 -16.48 13.52 2.45
CA GLU A 100 -16.17 12.72 3.65
C GLU A 100 -14.76 12.13 3.56
N ARG A 101 -14.34 11.62 2.39
CA ARG A 101 -12.97 11.13 2.21
C ARG A 101 -11.92 12.23 2.40
N TYR A 102 -12.20 13.45 1.94
CA TYR A 102 -11.32 14.59 2.19
C TYR A 102 -11.22 14.93 3.68
N LEU A 103 -12.34 15.02 4.39
CA LEU A 103 -12.35 15.28 5.83
C LEU A 103 -11.64 14.18 6.62
N ASN A 104 -11.88 12.90 6.27
CA ASN A 104 -11.19 11.78 6.86
C ASN A 104 -9.68 11.85 6.64
N PHE A 105 -9.23 12.26 5.45
CA PHE A 105 -7.80 12.46 5.18
C PHE A 105 -7.19 13.53 6.09
N LEU A 106 -7.88 14.66 6.29
CA LEU A 106 -7.40 15.73 7.18
C LEU A 106 -7.25 15.27 8.64
N ILE A 107 -8.13 14.37 9.09
CA ILE A 107 -8.11 13.83 10.46
C ILE A 107 -7.05 12.73 10.61
N GLN A 108 -6.91 11.86 9.61
CA GLN A 108 -6.06 10.68 9.71
C GLN A 108 -4.58 10.98 9.44
N ALA A 109 -4.28 12.00 8.64
CA ALA A 109 -2.91 12.35 8.28
C ALA A 109 -2.69 13.88 8.32
N PRO A 110 -2.94 14.53 9.46
CA PRO A 110 -2.77 15.98 9.59
C PRO A 110 -1.35 16.44 9.28
N GLU A 111 -0.35 15.61 9.59
CA GLU A 111 1.07 15.88 9.33
C GLU A 111 1.43 15.93 7.84
N LEU A 112 0.62 15.31 6.98
CA LEU A 112 0.86 15.32 5.53
C LEU A 112 0.26 16.55 4.84
N ILE A 113 -0.55 17.33 5.55
CA ILE A 113 -1.13 18.57 5.04
C ILE A 113 -0.02 19.59 4.83
N GLY A 114 0.13 20.07 3.59
CA GLY A 114 1.16 21.03 3.21
C GLY A 114 2.48 20.40 2.77
N LEU A 115 2.73 19.14 3.12
CA LEU A 115 3.84 18.36 2.55
C LEU A 115 3.45 17.78 1.18
N LEU A 116 2.21 17.29 1.06
CA LEU A 116 1.74 16.67 -0.17
C LEU A 116 1.26 17.70 -1.20
N PRO A 117 1.69 17.56 -2.48
CA PRO A 117 1.07 18.27 -3.58
C PRO A 117 -0.44 17.98 -3.66
N GLN A 118 -1.23 18.99 -4.01
CA GLN A 118 -2.69 18.86 -4.11
C GLN A 118 -3.12 17.72 -5.06
N LYS A 119 -2.37 17.50 -6.14
CA LYS A 119 -2.63 16.41 -7.09
C LYS A 119 -2.57 15.02 -6.46
N ASP A 120 -1.69 14.83 -5.47
CA ASP A 120 -1.46 13.53 -4.84
C ASP A 120 -2.55 13.26 -3.79
N ILE A 121 -2.97 14.30 -3.07
CA ILE A 121 -4.15 14.25 -2.19
C ILE A 121 -5.40 13.93 -3.02
N ALA A 122 -5.58 14.59 -4.17
CA ALA A 122 -6.73 14.37 -5.05
C ALA A 122 -6.77 12.93 -5.57
N ALA A 123 -5.63 12.41 -6.05
CA ALA A 123 -5.50 11.02 -6.47
C ALA A 123 -5.76 10.05 -5.31
N TYR A 124 -5.28 10.35 -4.10
CA TYR A 124 -5.48 9.51 -2.92
C TYR A 124 -6.97 9.31 -2.58
N ILE A 125 -7.75 10.40 -2.56
CA ILE A 125 -9.18 10.37 -2.27
C ILE A 125 -10.06 10.09 -3.50
N GLY A 126 -9.47 9.85 -4.68
CA GLY A 126 -10.19 9.47 -5.89
C GLY A 126 -11.00 10.60 -6.55
N VAL A 127 -10.43 11.80 -6.66
CA VAL A 127 -11.00 12.93 -7.41
C VAL A 127 -9.95 13.62 -8.29
N THR A 128 -10.40 14.52 -9.17
CA THR A 128 -9.49 15.38 -9.92
C THR A 128 -8.94 16.50 -9.03
N PRO A 129 -7.75 17.07 -9.33
CA PRO A 129 -7.21 18.21 -8.57
C PRO A 129 -8.18 19.39 -8.48
N VAL A 130 -8.88 19.70 -9.59
CA VAL A 130 -9.93 20.73 -9.64
C VAL A 130 -11.12 20.36 -8.75
N GLY A 131 -11.52 19.08 -8.74
CA GLY A 131 -12.58 18.57 -7.86
C GLY A 131 -12.22 18.74 -6.38
N LEU A 132 -10.96 18.43 -6.01
CA LEU A 132 -10.45 18.65 -4.66
C LEU A 132 -10.48 20.14 -4.28
N SER A 133 -10.04 21.05 -5.15
CA SER A 133 -10.11 22.49 -4.89
C SER A 133 -11.53 22.95 -4.54
N ARG A 134 -12.54 22.45 -5.27
CA ARG A 134 -13.96 22.77 -5.01
C ARG A 134 -14.44 22.21 -3.68
N ILE A 135 -14.06 20.98 -3.33
CA ILE A 135 -14.41 20.34 -2.03
C ILE A 135 -13.79 21.12 -0.87
N ALA A 136 -12.50 21.45 -0.97
CA ALA A 136 -11.78 22.19 0.07
C ALA A 136 -12.38 23.58 0.30
N ALA A 137 -12.76 24.30 -0.78
CA ALA A 137 -13.39 25.61 -0.66
C ALA A 137 -14.75 25.58 0.06
N ARG A 138 -15.56 24.52 -0.14
CA ARG A 138 -16.83 24.35 0.57
C ARG A 138 -16.65 24.01 2.05
N SER A 139 -15.55 23.33 2.39
CA SER A 139 -15.28 22.87 3.77
C SER A 139 -14.71 23.95 4.68
N ARG A 140 -14.36 25.13 4.14
CA ARG A 140 -13.88 26.31 4.89
C ARG A 140 -14.97 27.35 5.18
N ARG A 141 -16.19 27.14 4.71
CA ARG A 141 -17.36 27.96 5.01
C ARG A 141 -18.08 27.38 6.21
#